data_AF-A0A5M8FLP6-F1
#
_entry.id   AF-A0A5M8FLP6-F1
#
_cell.length_a   1.000
_cell.length_b   1.000
_cell.length_c   1.000
_cell.angle_alpha   90.00
_cell.angle_beta   90.00
_cell.angle_gamma   90.00
#
_symmetry.space_group_name_H-M   'P 1'
#
loop_
_entity.id
_entity.type
_entity.pdbx_description
1 polymer ?
#
loop_
_entity_poly.entity_id
_entity_poly.type
_entity_poly.pdbx_seq_one_letter_code
_entity_poly.pdbx_strand_id
1 'polypeptide(L)'
;MNNDTLLLRQIHPGFVQDGRPSSQAFRPTPKDEQKLSVYDGDQITPADAFEHYTKDLTLGSSGVLAVSMAECGTLELPVTPDPEPFPEHALIDFSAYGKSATEKKAKLLKAKAEARGWLYREVMA
;
A
#
# COMPACT_ATOMS: atom_id res chain seq x y z
N MET A 1 0.18 -15.44 1.10
CA MET A 1 0.27 -14.53 2.26
C MET A 1 0.16 -15.26 3.60
N ASN A 2 1.05 -14.92 4.52
CA ASN A 2 1.10 -15.31 5.93
C ASN A 2 1.23 -14.03 6.79
N ASN A 3 1.31 -14.13 8.12
CA ASN A 3 1.33 -12.95 9.01
C ASN A 3 2.51 -12.00 8.78
N ASP A 4 3.65 -12.51 8.32
CA ASP A 4 4.87 -11.74 8.08
C ASP A 4 4.94 -11.16 6.67
N THR A 5 4.04 -11.57 5.76
CA THR A 5 3.97 -11.05 4.40
C THR A 5 3.84 -9.53 4.41
N LEU A 6 4.74 -8.87 3.68
CA LEU A 6 4.70 -7.43 3.47
C LEU A 6 3.81 -7.11 2.26
N LEU A 7 2.78 -6.32 2.52
CA LEU A 7 1.88 -5.77 1.51
C LEU A 7 2.47 -4.47 0.99
N LEU A 8 2.98 -4.50 -0.24
CA LEU A 8 3.73 -3.40 -0.83
C LEU A 8 2.77 -2.35 -1.40
N ARG A 9 2.92 -1.11 -0.95
CA ARG A 9 2.10 0.03 -1.36
C ARG A 9 2.94 1.03 -2.16
N GLN A 10 2.49 1.28 -3.39
CA GLN A 10 2.98 2.37 -4.22
C GLN A 10 2.49 3.70 -3.67
N ILE A 11 3.41 4.63 -3.40
CA ILE A 11 3.08 5.91 -2.80
C ILE A 11 3.00 6.98 -3.88
N HIS A 12 1.78 7.41 -4.21
CA HIS A 12 1.55 8.44 -5.20
C HIS A 12 2.30 9.75 -4.82
N PRO A 13 2.97 10.44 -5.77
CA PRO A 13 3.77 11.64 -5.47
C PRO A 13 3.02 12.76 -4.76
N GLY A 14 1.75 12.98 -5.14
CA GLY A 14 0.89 13.97 -4.49
C GLY A 14 0.54 13.68 -3.02
N PHE A 15 0.90 12.50 -2.50
CA PHE A 15 0.70 12.13 -1.10
C PHE A 15 1.98 12.21 -0.28
N VAL A 16 3.08 12.72 -0.84
CA VAL A 16 4.35 12.91 -0.13
C VAL A 16 4.53 14.40 0.21
N GLN A 17 4.84 14.70 1.47
CA GLN A 17 5.16 16.04 1.96
C GLN A 17 6.42 15.95 2.83
N ASP A 18 7.40 16.81 2.57
CA ASP A 18 8.71 16.81 3.27
C ASP A 18 9.37 15.41 3.32
N GLY A 19 9.25 14.65 2.21
CA GLY A 19 9.80 13.31 2.07
C GLY A 19 9.06 12.22 2.86
N ARG A 20 7.90 12.54 3.46
CA ARG A 20 7.08 11.62 4.26
C ARG A 20 5.71 11.38 3.63
N PRO A 21 5.18 10.16 3.67
CA PRO A 21 3.82 9.88 3.22
C PRO A 21 2.77 10.53 4.14
N SER A 22 1.76 11.14 3.55
CA SER A 22 0.53 11.51 4.23
C SER A 22 -0.35 10.28 4.48
N SER A 23 -1.33 10.37 5.39
CA SER A 23 -2.29 9.28 5.62
C SER A 23 -3.13 8.94 4.39
N GLN A 24 -3.22 9.86 3.41
CA GLN A 24 -3.93 9.62 2.16
C GLN A 24 -3.31 8.48 1.35
N ALA A 25 -2.01 8.20 1.50
CA ALA A 25 -1.34 7.10 0.82
C ALA A 25 -1.86 5.70 1.23
N PHE A 26 -2.45 5.61 2.43
CA PHE A 26 -2.99 4.38 3.02
C PHE A 26 -4.52 4.42 3.20
N ARG A 27 -5.19 5.36 2.51
CA ARG A 27 -6.63 5.53 2.54
C ARG A 27 -7.19 5.28 1.14
N PRO A 28 -8.16 4.36 0.97
CA PRO A 28 -8.89 4.24 -0.30
C PRO A 28 -9.51 5.57 -0.72
N THR A 29 -9.42 5.89 -2.00
CA THR A 29 -10.15 6.97 -2.65
C THR A 29 -11.56 6.51 -3.03
N PRO A 30 -12.49 7.41 -3.41
CA PRO A 30 -13.82 7.01 -3.85
C PRO A 30 -13.83 6.06 -5.07
N LYS A 31 -12.82 6.15 -5.93
CA LYS A 31 -12.67 5.27 -7.11
C LYS A 31 -12.24 3.86 -6.75
N ASP A 32 -11.68 3.68 -5.56
CA ASP A 32 -11.12 2.41 -5.11
C ASP A 32 -12.17 1.53 -4.42
N GLU A 33 -13.45 1.94 -4.41
CA GLU A 33 -14.56 1.17 -3.80
C GLU A 33 -14.28 0.69 -2.37
N GLN A 34 -13.59 1.52 -1.58
CA GLN A 34 -13.13 1.22 -0.21
C GLN A 34 -12.07 0.10 -0.11
N LYS A 35 -11.41 -0.28 -1.20
CA LYS A 35 -10.37 -1.31 -1.23
C LYS A 35 -9.03 -0.70 -1.64
N LEU A 36 -8.01 -0.81 -0.79
CA LEU A 36 -6.70 -0.25 -1.08
C LEU A 36 -5.82 -1.25 -1.83
N SER A 37 -5.40 -0.92 -3.05
CA SER A 37 -4.48 -1.75 -3.83
C SER A 37 -3.07 -1.80 -3.26
N VAL A 38 -2.56 -3.01 -3.15
CA VAL A 38 -1.20 -3.38 -2.71
C VAL A 38 -0.69 -4.54 -3.56
N TYR A 39 0.60 -4.85 -3.41
CA TYR A 39 1.19 -6.07 -3.94
C TYR A 39 1.48 -7.07 -2.80
N ASP A 40 1.36 -8.36 -3.09
CA ASP A 40 1.84 -9.45 -2.26
C ASP A 40 3.38 -9.51 -2.33
N GLY A 41 4.06 -9.02 -1.29
CA GLY A 41 5.51 -8.99 -1.23
C GLY A 41 6.18 -10.37 -1.09
N ASP A 42 5.41 -11.45 -0.93
CA ASP A 42 5.94 -12.81 -1.08
C ASP A 42 6.14 -13.19 -2.56
N GLN A 43 5.48 -12.47 -3.49
CA GLN A 43 5.48 -12.76 -4.92
C GLN A 43 6.29 -11.75 -5.75
N ILE A 44 6.51 -10.53 -5.26
CA ILE A 44 7.24 -9.48 -5.97
C ILE A 44 8.12 -8.68 -5.01
N THR A 45 9.30 -8.25 -5.48
CA THR A 45 10.19 -7.41 -4.68
C THR A 45 9.72 -5.94 -4.69
N PRO A 46 10.10 -5.11 -3.72
CA PRO A 46 9.80 -3.68 -3.74
C PRO A 46 10.31 -2.94 -4.98
N ALA A 47 11.46 -3.34 -5.54
CA ALA A 47 12.01 -2.74 -6.75
C ALA A 47 11.17 -3.13 -7.98
N ASP A 48 10.88 -4.43 -8.15
CA ASP A 48 10.09 -4.92 -9.28
C ASP A 48 8.66 -4.39 -9.23
N ALA A 49 8.05 -4.28 -8.04
CA ALA A 49 6.73 -3.70 -7.88
C ALA A 49 6.70 -2.23 -8.30
N PHE A 50 7.77 -1.47 -7.99
CA PHE A 50 7.91 -0.09 -8.44
C PHE A 50 8.08 0.00 -9.96
N GLU A 51 8.94 -0.85 -10.54
CA GLU A 51 9.14 -0.91 -11.98
C GLU A 51 7.84 -1.25 -12.70
N HIS A 52 7.17 -2.33 -12.33
CA HIS A 52 5.87 -2.72 -12.87
C HIS A 52 4.85 -1.58 -12.80
N TYR A 53 4.70 -0.93 -11.63
CA TYR A 53 3.74 0.15 -11.47
C TYR A 53 4.06 1.40 -12.30
N THR A 54 5.34 1.73 -12.48
CA THR A 54 5.76 2.96 -13.16
C THR A 54 6.04 2.81 -14.65
N LYS A 55 6.50 1.63 -15.08
CA LYS A 55 6.87 1.33 -16.47
C LYS A 55 5.74 0.60 -17.18
N ASP A 56 5.22 -0.48 -16.61
CA ASP A 56 4.22 -1.32 -17.29
C ASP A 56 2.81 -0.71 -17.18
N LEU A 57 2.43 -0.27 -15.98
CA LEU A 57 1.14 0.41 -15.76
C LEU A 57 1.18 1.91 -16.10
N THR A 58 2.38 2.48 -16.30
CA THR A 58 2.59 3.90 -16.63
C THR A 58 2.03 4.88 -15.58
N LEU A 59 2.00 4.49 -14.30
CA LEU A 59 1.47 5.29 -13.19
C LEU A 59 2.59 6.00 -12.39
N GLY A 60 2.23 7.07 -11.69
CA GLY A 60 3.18 7.81 -10.86
C GLY A 60 3.37 7.21 -9.46
N SER A 61 4.62 6.97 -9.06
CA SER A 61 5.00 6.54 -7.70
C SER A 61 6.27 7.27 -7.24
N SER A 62 6.32 7.66 -5.96
CA SER A 62 7.52 8.20 -5.30
C SER A 62 8.35 7.13 -4.59
N GLY A 63 7.86 5.89 -4.55
CA GLY A 63 8.53 4.77 -3.93
C GLY A 63 7.55 3.78 -3.32
N VAL A 64 8.13 2.76 -2.70
CA VAL A 64 7.40 1.63 -2.10
C VAL A 64 7.57 1.65 -0.59
N LEU A 65 6.44 1.64 0.09
CA LEU A 65 6.34 1.33 1.52
C LEU A 65 5.59 0.02 1.69
N ALA A 66 5.56 -0.53 2.90
CA ALA A 66 4.77 -1.71 3.17
C ALA A 66 4.11 -1.66 4.54
N VAL A 67 3.06 -2.46 4.69
CA VAL A 67 2.49 -2.92 5.97
C VAL A 67 2.44 -4.44 5.96
N SER A 68 2.42 -5.09 7.11
CA SER A 68 2.32 -6.56 7.18
C SER A 68 0.87 -7.02 7.25
N MET A 69 0.63 -8.28 6.86
CA MET A 69 -0.64 -8.96 7.11
C MET A 69 -1.06 -8.93 8.58
N ALA A 70 -0.12 -9.11 9.53
CA ALA A 70 -0.40 -9.02 10.97
C ALA A 70 -0.87 -7.62 11.40
N GLU A 71 -0.31 -6.56 10.82
CA GLU A 71 -0.73 -5.17 11.09
C GLU A 71 -2.14 -4.90 10.55
N CYS A 72 -2.47 -5.40 9.36
CA CYS A 72 -3.83 -5.36 8.83
C CYS A 72 -4.81 -6.14 9.72
N GLY A 73 -4.43 -7.35 10.15
CA GLY A 73 -5.22 -8.18 11.04
C GLY A 73 -5.51 -7.53 12.40
N THR A 74 -4.52 -6.86 13.00
CA THR A 74 -4.69 -6.10 14.26
C THR A 74 -5.67 -4.93 14.10
N LEU A 75 -5.76 -4.39 12.89
CA LEU A 75 -6.71 -3.34 12.55
C LEU A 75 -8.00 -3.90 11.95
N GLU A 76 -8.23 -5.21 11.97
CA GLU A 76 -9.42 -5.86 11.40
C GLU A 76 -9.66 -5.43 9.94
N LEU A 77 -8.59 -5.29 9.16
CA LEU A 77 -8.63 -4.99 7.73
C LEU A 77 -8.37 -6.29 6.97
N PRO A 78 -9.40 -6.94 6.40
CA PRO A 78 -9.21 -8.14 5.59
C PRO A 78 -8.31 -7.83 4.40
N VAL A 79 -7.50 -8.82 4.01
CA VAL A 79 -6.65 -8.74 2.82
C VAL A 79 -6.95 -9.93 1.94
N THR A 80 -7.21 -9.67 0.67
CA THR A 80 -7.56 -10.70 -0.32
C THR A 80 -6.65 -10.60 -1.53
N PRO A 81 -6.11 -11.73 -2.04
CA PRO A 81 -5.55 -11.76 -3.39
C PRO A 81 -6.56 -11.26 -4.40
N ASP A 82 -6.10 -10.48 -5.38
CA ASP A 82 -6.91 -9.97 -6.48
C ASP A 82 -6.09 -10.08 -7.78
N PRO A 83 -5.77 -11.31 -8.23
CA PRO A 83 -4.68 -11.59 -9.18
C PRO A 83 -4.94 -11.11 -10.62
N GLU A 84 -6.00 -10.35 -10.87
CA GLU A 84 -6.25 -9.70 -12.15
C GLU A 84 -6.00 -8.19 -12.01
N PRO A 85 -5.22 -7.56 -12.91
CA PRO A 85 -4.65 -8.12 -14.14
C PRO A 85 -3.29 -8.83 -13.97
N PHE A 86 -2.72 -8.88 -12.76
CA PHE A 86 -1.41 -9.51 -12.49
C PHE A 86 -1.40 -10.26 -11.14
N PRO A 87 -0.66 -11.37 -11.02
CA PRO A 87 -0.84 -12.34 -9.93
C PRO A 87 -0.47 -11.82 -8.54
N GLU A 88 0.39 -10.82 -8.47
CA GLU A 88 0.88 -10.25 -7.20
C GLU A 88 -0.06 -9.17 -6.66
N HIS A 89 -1.14 -8.83 -7.36
CA HIS A 89 -2.10 -7.84 -6.90
C HIS A 89 -2.94 -8.37 -5.73
N ALA A 90 -3.12 -7.51 -4.72
CA ALA A 90 -3.96 -7.78 -3.56
C ALA A 90 -4.66 -6.50 -3.08
N LEU A 91 -5.72 -6.67 -2.30
CA LEU A 91 -6.57 -5.60 -1.81
C LEU A 91 -6.66 -5.65 -0.28
N ILE A 92 -6.51 -4.49 0.36
CA ILE A 92 -6.86 -4.29 1.78
C ILE A 92 -8.27 -3.69 1.84
N ASP A 93 -9.21 -4.38 2.48
CA ASP A 93 -10.62 -4.02 2.48
C ASP A 93 -11.01 -3.10 3.66
N PHE A 94 -11.55 -1.91 3.34
CA PHE A 94 -12.11 -0.96 4.30
C PHE A 94 -13.64 -0.86 4.21
N SER A 95 -14.31 -1.68 3.41
CA SER A 95 -15.76 -1.61 3.14
C SER A 95 -16.62 -1.70 4.40
N ALA A 96 -16.15 -2.42 5.43
CA ALA A 96 -16.80 -2.53 6.72
C ALA A 96 -16.81 -1.23 7.55
N TYR A 97 -16.09 -0.19 7.11
CA TYR A 97 -15.85 1.02 7.89
C TYR A 97 -16.38 2.29 7.22
N GLY A 98 -17.02 3.14 8.02
CA GLY A 98 -17.37 4.50 7.63
C GLY A 98 -16.15 5.44 7.60
N LYS A 99 -16.33 6.62 7.00
CA LYS A 99 -15.28 7.62 6.73
C LYS A 99 -14.29 7.85 7.88
N SER A 100 -14.80 8.08 9.10
CA SER A 100 -13.96 8.39 10.27
C SER A 100 -13.10 7.20 10.71
N ALA A 101 -13.66 5.99 10.69
CA ALA A 101 -12.93 4.77 11.03
C ALA A 101 -11.86 4.45 9.97
N THR A 102 -12.18 4.64 8.68
CA THR A 102 -11.22 4.52 7.57
C THR A 102 -10.05 5.48 7.75
N GLU A 103 -10.30 6.76 8.08
CA GLU A 103 -9.24 7.75 8.32
C GLU A 103 -8.32 7.36 9.48
N LYS A 104 -8.91 6.88 10.58
CA LYS A 104 -8.15 6.43 11.75
C LYS A 104 -7.27 5.23 11.41
N LYS A 105 -7.82 4.22 10.73
CA LYS A 105 -7.08 3.00 10.34
C LYS A 105 -5.97 3.31 9.33
N ALA A 106 -6.25 4.14 8.32
CA ALA A 106 -5.25 4.60 7.36
C ALA A 106 -4.08 5.33 8.05
N LYS A 107 -4.35 6.18 9.05
CA LYS A 107 -3.31 6.84 9.84
C LYS A 107 -2.44 5.84 10.61
N LEU A 108 -3.04 4.77 11.15
CA LEU A 108 -2.32 3.72 11.88
C LEU A 108 -1.43 2.89 10.93
N LEU A 109 -1.96 2.47 9.77
CA LEU A 109 -1.16 1.78 8.74
C LEU A 109 0.01 2.65 8.27
N LYS A 110 -0.27 3.92 7.97
CA LYS A 110 0.75 4.90 7.58
C LYS A 110 1.86 5.01 8.62
N ALA A 111 1.53 5.05 9.91
CA ALA A 111 2.52 5.12 10.98
C ALA A 111 3.40 3.86 11.04
N LYS A 112 2.82 2.68 10.81
CA LYS A 112 3.57 1.41 10.71
C LYS A 112 4.51 1.41 9.51
N ALA A 113 4.02 1.82 8.35
CA ALA A 113 4.81 1.93 7.14
C ALA A 113 5.96 2.95 7.27
N GLU A 114 5.70 4.10 7.87
CA GLU A 114 6.75 5.11 8.14
C GLU A 114 7.82 4.59 9.10
N ALA A 115 7.43 3.88 10.16
CA ALA A 115 8.39 3.31 11.11
C ALA A 115 9.28 2.25 10.46
N ARG A 116 8.75 1.51 9.47
CA ARG A 116 9.50 0.55 8.65
C ARG A 116 10.44 1.24 7.66
N GLY A 117 10.07 2.43 7.20
CA GLY A 117 10.83 3.20 6.22
C GLY A 117 10.57 2.74 4.78
N TRP A 118 11.10 3.53 3.85
CA TRP A 118 11.01 3.26 2.41
C TRP A 118 11.74 1.97 2.06
N LEU A 119 11.03 1.01 1.46
CA LEU A 119 11.60 -0.24 0.98
C LEU A 119 12.25 -0.07 -0.40
N TYR A 120 11.76 0.87 -1.18
CA TYR A 120 12.37 1.29 -2.44
C TYR A 120 12.07 2.76 -2.72
N ARG A 121 13.10 3.48 -3.20
CA ARG A 121 12.98 4.79 -3.83
C ARG A 121 14.02 4.86 -4.94
N GLU A 122 13.63 5.37 -6.10
CA GLU A 122 14.61 5.77 -7.09
C GLU A 122 15.39 6.95 -6.52
N VAL A 123 16.68 6.74 -6.26
CA VAL A 123 17.59 7.84 -5.93
C VAL A 123 17.86 8.55 -7.25
N MET A 124 17.31 9.75 -7.42
CA MET A 124 17.79 10.62 -8.49
C MET A 124 19.27 10.90 -8.21
N ALA A 125 20.13 10.32 -9.06
CA ALA A 125 21.57 10.61 -9.08
C ALA A 125 21.83 12.06 -9.50
#